data_AF-A0A818XGM0-F1
#
_entry.id   AF-A0A818XGM0-F1
#
_cell.length_a   1.000
_cell.length_b   1.000
_cell.length_c   1.000
_cell.angle_alpha   90.00
_cell.angle_beta   90.00
_cell.angle_gamma   90.00
#
_symmetry.space_group_name_H-M   'P 1'
#
loop_
_entity.id
_entity.type
_entity.pdbx_description
1 polymer ?
#
loop_
_entity_poly.entity_id
_entity_poly.type
_entity_poly.pdbx_seq_one_letter_code
_entity_poly.pdbx_strand_id
1 'polypeptide(L)'
;MQQRVVDDAWCVQSLDDIYYFGGQSLHNQRAVISHKSISRNKFSFERGDIISLEGDHWNGFSKGSDNTNYLTGLYPSYKTEEIVNIAKMYTYPGIQIKDDDF
;
A
#
# COMPACT_ATOMS: atom_id res chain seq x y z
N MET A 1 8.00 -16.24 8.31
CA MET A 1 8.46 -15.90 6.95
C MET A 1 9.44 -14.73 7.06
N GLN A 2 8.97 -13.49 7.26
CA GLN A 2 9.81 -12.28 7.39
C GLN A 2 10.94 -12.33 8.45
N GLN A 3 10.84 -13.14 9.51
CA GLN A 3 11.91 -13.29 10.52
C GLN A 3 13.05 -14.25 10.10
N ARG A 4 12.93 -14.96 8.97
CA ARG A 4 13.86 -16.04 8.59
C ARG A 4 14.89 -15.62 7.54
N VAL A 5 14.67 -14.52 6.84
CA VAL A 5 15.54 -13.99 5.78
C VAL A 5 15.55 -12.45 5.85
N VAL A 6 16.47 -11.80 5.13
CA VAL A 6 16.66 -10.33 5.16
C VAL A 6 15.44 -9.58 4.64
N ASP A 7 14.85 -10.04 3.54
CA ASP A 7 13.60 -9.52 2.96
C ASP A 7 12.85 -10.66 2.28
N ASP A 8 11.64 -10.94 2.74
CA ASP A 8 10.75 -11.98 2.20
C ASP A 8 9.42 -11.39 1.74
N ALA A 9 9.31 -10.06 1.59
CA ALA A 9 8.03 -9.38 1.35
C ALA A 9 7.35 -9.80 0.04
N TRP A 10 8.15 -10.21 -0.97
CA TRP A 10 7.66 -10.59 -2.30
C TRP A 10 7.49 -12.10 -2.51
N CYS A 11 7.85 -12.94 -1.54
CA CYS A 11 7.83 -14.40 -1.69
C CYS A 11 6.44 -15.01 -1.45
N VAL A 12 5.38 -14.29 -1.84
CA VAL A 12 3.98 -14.72 -1.75
C VAL A 12 3.24 -14.26 -2.99
N GLN A 13 2.33 -15.11 -3.49
CA GLN A 13 1.36 -14.74 -4.52
C GLN A 13 -0.03 -15.06 -3.95
N SER A 14 -0.74 -14.01 -3.54
CA SER A 14 -2.11 -14.14 -3.07
C SER A 14 -3.06 -14.41 -4.24
N LEU A 15 -4.17 -15.10 -3.97
CA LEU A 15 -5.23 -15.34 -4.95
C LEU A 15 -6.34 -14.28 -4.91
N ASP A 16 -6.40 -13.52 -3.82
CA ASP A 16 -7.45 -12.56 -3.53
C ASP A 16 -6.88 -11.25 -2.97
N ASP A 17 -6.72 -11.16 -1.65
CA ASP A 17 -6.41 -9.93 -0.95
C ASP A 17 -4.91 -9.65 -0.95
N ILE A 18 -4.58 -8.37 -0.93
CA ILE A 18 -3.24 -7.90 -0.55
C ILE A 18 -3.02 -8.13 0.96
N TYR A 19 -1.78 -8.04 1.42
CA TYR A 19 -1.52 -8.13 2.86
C TYR A 19 -2.23 -7.01 3.63
N TYR A 20 -2.92 -7.38 4.72
CA TYR A 20 -3.53 -6.43 5.65
C TYR A 20 -3.55 -7.00 7.08
N PHE A 21 -3.76 -6.11 8.05
CA PHE A 21 -3.99 -6.43 9.46
C PHE A 21 -5.40 -6.00 9.87
N GLY A 22 -6.18 -6.90 10.46
CA GLY A 22 -7.54 -6.60 10.91
C GLY A 22 -7.58 -5.46 11.94
N GLY A 23 -8.30 -4.38 11.63
CA GLY A 23 -8.36 -3.17 12.46
C GLY A 23 -7.26 -2.14 12.17
N GLN A 24 -6.51 -2.27 11.07
CA GLN A 24 -5.53 -1.28 10.64
C GLN A 24 -6.14 0.08 10.30
N SER A 25 -5.30 1.12 10.32
CA SER A 25 -5.62 2.41 9.70
C SER A 25 -5.68 2.29 8.17
N LEU A 26 -6.17 3.34 7.50
CA LEU A 26 -6.29 3.35 6.04
C LEU A 26 -4.97 3.00 5.34
N HIS A 27 -5.05 2.07 4.39
CA HIS A 27 -3.96 1.73 3.48
C HIS A 27 -4.02 2.68 2.29
N ASN A 28 -3.12 3.67 2.28
CA ASN A 28 -3.11 4.71 1.27
C ASN A 28 -1.89 4.59 0.34
N GLN A 29 -2.11 4.91 -0.92
CA GLN A 29 -1.07 5.10 -1.92
C GLN A 29 -1.08 6.52 -2.46
N ARG A 30 0.07 6.98 -2.96
CA ARG A 30 0.19 8.26 -3.68
C ARG A 30 0.32 7.99 -5.18
N ALA A 31 -0.43 8.72 -5.98
CA ALA A 31 -0.24 8.73 -7.42
C ALA A 31 1.11 9.36 -7.81
N VAL A 32 1.95 8.61 -8.52
CA VAL A 32 3.23 9.11 -9.07
C VAL A 32 3.14 9.46 -10.55
N ILE A 33 2.12 8.94 -11.25
CA ILE A 33 1.84 9.21 -12.67
C ILE A 33 0.34 9.47 -12.84
N SER A 34 -0.05 10.60 -13.44
CA SER A 34 -1.46 10.92 -13.70
C SER A 34 -2.14 9.84 -14.57
N HIS A 35 -3.43 9.64 -14.34
CA HIS A 35 -4.26 8.74 -15.13
C HIS A 35 -5.56 9.42 -15.53
N LYS A 36 -5.81 9.47 -16.84
CA LYS A 36 -7.11 9.79 -17.39
C LYS A 36 -7.83 8.50 -17.75
N SER A 37 -8.95 8.26 -17.08
CA SER A 37 -9.81 7.13 -17.38
C SER A 37 -10.62 7.38 -18.66
N ILE A 38 -10.85 6.31 -19.42
CA ILE A 38 -11.75 6.29 -20.59
C ILE A 38 -12.98 5.39 -20.36
N SER A 39 -13.11 4.78 -19.17
CA SER A 39 -14.15 3.79 -18.86
C SER A 39 -14.86 4.13 -17.56
N ARG A 40 -16.16 3.80 -17.46
CA ARG A 40 -17.01 4.10 -16.28
C ARG A 40 -16.57 3.39 -15.00
N ASN A 41 -15.86 2.28 -15.10
CA ASN A 41 -15.37 1.49 -13.96
C ASN A 41 -13.97 1.90 -13.47
N LYS A 42 -13.36 2.90 -14.10
CA LYS A 42 -12.02 3.41 -13.80
C LYS A 42 -12.14 4.88 -13.46
N PHE A 43 -11.42 5.36 -12.45
CA PHE A 43 -11.41 6.78 -12.10
C PHE A 43 -10.15 7.47 -12.60
N SER A 44 -10.22 8.78 -12.77
CA SER A 44 -9.07 9.61 -13.13
C SER A 44 -8.46 10.21 -11.87
N PHE A 45 -7.15 10.40 -11.88
CA PHE A 45 -6.41 11.04 -10.79
C PHE A 45 -5.17 11.73 -11.35
N GLU A 46 -4.70 12.73 -10.64
CA GLU A 46 -3.49 13.46 -10.95
C GLU A 46 -2.31 12.98 -10.09
N ARG A 47 -1.09 13.25 -10.56
CA ARG A 47 0.11 13.00 -9.78
C ARG A 47 0.03 13.77 -8.45
N GLY A 48 0.23 13.06 -7.34
CA GLY A 48 0.17 13.58 -5.98
C GLY A 48 -1.11 13.22 -5.24
N ASP A 49 -2.17 12.81 -5.94
CA ASP A 49 -3.43 12.41 -5.33
C ASP A 49 -3.24 11.20 -4.41
N ILE A 50 -4.03 11.15 -3.33
CA ILE A 50 -4.02 10.07 -2.35
C ILE A 50 -5.18 9.14 -2.66
N ILE A 51 -4.86 7.86 -2.84
CA ILE A 51 -5.82 6.81 -3.17
C ILE A 51 -5.87 5.84 -2.01
N SER A 52 -7.07 5.60 -1.47
CA SER A 52 -7.30 4.52 -0.50
C SER A 52 -7.32 3.20 -1.26
N LEU A 53 -6.33 2.33 -1.02
CA LEU A 53 -6.21 1.03 -1.66
C LEU A 53 -7.17 0.04 -0.99
N GLU A 54 -8.02 -0.60 -1.80
CA GLU A 54 -8.91 -1.67 -1.35
C GLU A 54 -8.36 -3.07 -1.66
N GLY A 55 -7.59 -3.21 -2.75
CA GLY A 55 -6.97 -4.47 -3.16
C GLY A 55 -6.37 -4.43 -4.56
N ASP A 56 -5.58 -5.44 -4.91
CA ASP A 56 -5.05 -5.64 -6.26
C ASP A 56 -5.80 -6.78 -6.98
N HIS A 57 -6.12 -6.62 -8.26
CA HIS A 57 -6.81 -7.64 -9.04
C HIS A 57 -5.85 -8.60 -9.76
N TRP A 58 -4.55 -8.47 -9.53
CA TRP A 58 -3.48 -9.30 -10.09
C TRP A 58 -3.44 -9.31 -11.63
N ASN A 59 -4.01 -8.28 -12.26
CA ASN A 59 -4.10 -8.11 -13.72
C ASN A 59 -3.56 -6.77 -14.21
N GLY A 60 -2.74 -6.11 -13.39
CA GLY A 60 -2.17 -4.78 -13.63
C GLY A 60 -3.08 -3.62 -13.20
N PHE A 61 -4.25 -3.90 -12.63
CA PHE A 61 -5.13 -2.91 -12.02
C PHE A 61 -5.38 -3.22 -10.55
N SER A 62 -5.33 -2.19 -9.72
CA SER A 62 -5.82 -2.21 -8.34
C SER A 62 -7.20 -1.54 -8.28
N LYS A 63 -7.93 -1.82 -7.21
CA LYS A 63 -9.17 -1.14 -6.86
C LYS A 63 -8.91 -0.20 -5.68
N GLY A 64 -9.45 1.00 -5.76
CA GLY A 64 -9.37 1.96 -4.68
C GLY A 64 -10.38 3.07 -4.82
N SER A 65 -10.31 4.02 -3.89
CA SER A 65 -11.16 5.19 -3.86
C SER A 65 -10.35 6.48 -3.71
N ASP A 66 -10.80 7.50 -4.42
CA ASP A 66 -10.37 8.88 -4.15
C ASP A 66 -11.19 9.41 -2.97
N ASN A 67 -10.50 9.74 -1.87
CA ASN A 67 -11.12 10.27 -0.65
C ASN A 67 -11.76 11.65 -0.85
N THR A 68 -11.36 12.39 -1.89
CA THR A 68 -11.85 13.74 -2.18
C THR A 68 -13.20 13.70 -2.91
N ASN A 69 -13.32 12.83 -3.92
CA ASN A 69 -14.51 12.76 -4.77
C ASN A 69 -15.41 11.54 -4.49
N TYR A 70 -15.04 10.69 -3.53
CA TYR A 70 -15.72 9.42 -3.21
C TYR A 70 -15.92 8.52 -4.44
N LEU A 71 -15.05 8.65 -5.43
CA LEU A 71 -15.08 7.84 -6.64
C LEU A 71 -14.29 6.56 -6.37
N THR A 72 -14.98 5.42 -6.38
CA THR A 72 -14.37 4.10 -6.33
C THR A 72 -14.23 3.54 -7.74
N GLY A 73 -13.07 2.95 -8.04
CA GLY A 73 -12.88 2.28 -9.32
C GLY A 73 -11.51 1.63 -9.45
N LEU A 74 -11.24 1.15 -10.66
CA LEU A 74 -9.96 0.56 -11.01
C LEU A 74 -8.95 1.61 -11.45
N TYR A 75 -7.69 1.39 -11.10
CA TYR A 75 -6.56 2.18 -11.58
C TYR A 75 -5.35 1.28 -11.88
N PRO A 76 -4.45 1.67 -12.80
CA PRO A 76 -3.26 0.86 -13.07
C PRO A 76 -2.33 0.83 -11.85
N SER A 77 -2.01 -0.36 -11.33
CA SER A 77 -1.29 -0.51 -10.05
C SER A 77 0.10 0.14 -10.07
N TYR A 78 0.78 0.13 -11.22
CA TYR A 78 2.15 0.67 -11.36
C TYR A 78 2.24 2.20 -11.29
N LYS A 79 1.11 2.91 -11.27
CA LYS A 79 1.06 4.39 -11.27
C LYS A 79 1.07 4.99 -9.87
N THR A 80 1.15 4.17 -8.85
CA THR A 80 1.11 4.59 -7.45
C THR A 80 2.33 4.09 -6.68
N GLU A 81 2.61 4.74 -5.55
CA GLU A 81 3.60 4.33 -4.56
C GLU A 81 2.93 4.19 -3.19
N GLU A 82 3.43 3.27 -2.35
CA GLU A 82 2.95 3.09 -0.98
C GLU A 82 3.26 4.30 -0.09
N ILE A 83 2.31 4.68 0.77
CA ILE A 83 2.54 5.69 1.81
C ILE A 83 2.86 4.98 3.12
N VAL A 84 4.13 5.03 3.52
CA VAL A 84 4.58 4.48 4.80
C VAL A 84 4.18 5.41 5.94
N ASN A 85 3.26 4.95 6.79
CA ASN A 85 2.85 5.68 7.99
C ASN A 85 3.86 5.48 9.11
N ILE A 86 4.28 6.58 9.75
CA ILE A 86 5.26 6.56 10.85
C ILE A 86 4.58 7.03 12.13
N ALA A 87 4.74 6.25 13.21
CA ALA A 87 4.26 6.60 14.54
C ALA A 87 5.45 6.76 15.49
N LYS A 88 5.37 7.73 16.41
CA LYS A 88 6.37 7.91 17.45
C LYS A 88 6.17 6.85 18.53
N MET A 89 7.04 5.84 18.52
CA MET A 89 7.12 4.83 19.58
C MET A 89 8.24 5.18 20.57
N TYR A 90 8.16 4.64 21.78
CA TYR A 90 9.24 4.77 22.75
C TYR A 90 10.44 3.92 22.31
N THR A 91 11.65 4.48 22.37
CA THR A 91 12.87 3.84 21.83
C THR A 91 13.66 3.02 22.86
N TYR A 92 13.17 2.94 24.11
CA TYR A 92 13.80 2.17 25.20
C TYR A 92 15.31 2.43 25.35
N PRO A 93 15.77 3.67 25.59
CA PRO A 93 17.19 4.05 25.53
C PRO A 93 18.11 3.33 26.53
N GLY A 94 17.54 2.70 27.57
CA GLY A 94 18.29 1.91 28.54
C GLY A 94 18.58 0.46 28.11
N ILE A 95 18.04 0.01 26.98
CA ILE A 95 18.30 -1.33 26.44
C ILE A 95 19.46 -1.24 25.45
N GLN A 96 20.55 -1.93 25.75
CA GLN A 96 21.65 -2.15 24.82
C GLN A 96 21.39 -3.46 24.07
N ILE A 97 21.28 -3.39 22.75
CA ILE A 97 21.24 -4.60 21.91
C ILE A 97 22.68 -5.13 21.87
N LYS A 98 22.89 -6.39 22.27
CA LYS A 98 24.19 -7.03 22.10
C LYS A 98 24.28 -7.53 20.66
N ASP A 99 25.40 -7.27 20.01
CA ASP A 99 25.62 -7.65 18.61
C ASP A 99 25.60 -9.18 18.39
N ASP A 100 25.63 -9.97 19.47
CA ASP A 100 25.71 -11.44 19.45
C ASP A 100 24.35 -12.17 19.38
N ASP A 101 23.23 -11.44 19.37
CA ASP A 101 21.86 -12.03 19.40
C ASP A 101 21.26 -12.31 18.00
N PHE A 102 22.06 -12.25 16.91
CA PHE A 102 21.63 -12.51 15.53
C PHE A 102 22.51 -13.52 14.78
#